data_AF-A0A7W8H9H0-F1
#
_entry.id   AF-A0A7W8H9H0-F1
#
_cell.length_a   1.000
_cell.length_b   1.000
_cell.length_c   1.000
_cell.angle_alpha   90.00
_cell.angle_beta   90.00
_cell.angle_gamma   90.00
#
_symmetry.space_group_name_H-M   'P 1'
#
loop_
_entity.id
_entity.type
_entity.pdbx_description
1 polymer ?
#
loop_
_entity_poly.entity_id
_entity_poly.type
_entity_poly.pdbx_seq_one_letter_code
_entity_poly.pdbx_strand_id
1 'polypeptide(L)'
;MIRQKKIQENDIFTEDKRAGQDFDDKAYIIYVNSGIQEDTELGRLMHDFHCKNASDMYSEILADRVRELKETQDGIERMCREMEALYNEGVSYGIAQGELKNKKVNAVSFSNLGISVEQIAQGMNVSVDQVKQWIAEGLEKGRAK
;
A
#
# COMPACT_ATOMS: atom_id res chain seq x y z
N MET A 1 7.32 19.70 -5.72
CA MET A 1 8.73 19.38 -6.00
C MET A 1 9.50 19.59 -4.70
N ILE A 2 9.71 18.51 -3.93
CA ILE A 2 10.41 18.58 -2.63
C ILE A 2 11.90 18.72 -2.96
N ARG A 3 12.51 19.85 -2.59
CA ARG A 3 13.95 20.06 -2.72
C ARG A 3 14.62 19.43 -1.51
N GLN A 4 15.01 18.16 -1.62
CA GLN A 4 15.90 17.54 -0.65
C GLN A 4 17.26 18.26 -0.72
N LYS A 5 17.60 18.97 0.35
CA LYS A 5 18.93 19.57 0.50
C LYS A 5 19.86 18.44 0.89
N LYS A 6 20.69 17.99 -0.06
CA LYS A 6 21.79 17.05 0.19
C LYS A 6 22.75 17.74 1.16
N ILE A 7 22.68 17.40 2.44
CA ILE A 7 23.61 17.87 3.47
C ILE A 7 24.30 16.62 4.01
N GLN A 8 25.57 16.50 3.66
CA GLN A 8 26.51 15.65 4.38
C GLN A 8 26.55 16.13 5.84
N GLU A 9 26.53 15.19 6.78
CA GLU A 9 26.58 15.41 8.24
C GLU A 9 25.32 16.03 8.84
N ASN A 10 24.31 15.19 9.11
CA ASN A 10 23.49 15.21 10.33
C ASN A 10 22.45 14.09 10.22
N ASP A 11 22.57 13.08 11.07
CA ASP A 11 21.88 11.78 11.01
C ASP A 11 20.36 11.81 11.32
N ILE A 12 19.86 12.99 11.68
CA ILE A 12 18.45 13.27 11.93
C ILE A 12 18.08 14.55 11.19
N PHE A 13 17.08 14.48 10.33
CA PHE A 13 16.49 15.64 9.66
C PHE A 13 15.06 15.82 10.17
N THR A 14 14.78 16.96 10.77
CA THR A 14 13.41 17.39 11.05
C THR A 14 12.93 18.25 9.90
N GLU A 15 11.89 17.82 9.19
CA GLU A 15 11.17 18.67 8.24
C GLU A 15 9.80 19.02 8.82
N ASP A 16 9.61 20.29 9.16
CA ASP A 16 8.32 20.81 9.64
C ASP A 16 7.56 21.58 8.53
N LYS A 17 7.89 21.35 7.24
CA LYS A 17 7.39 22.23 6.17
C LYS A 17 7.10 21.51 4.87
N ARG A 18 5.82 21.42 4.52
CA ARG A 18 5.42 21.32 3.12
C ARG A 18 5.48 22.73 2.52
N ALA A 19 6.51 23.02 1.72
CA ALA A 19 6.65 24.28 0.99
C ALA A 19 6.62 25.57 1.85
N GLY A 20 7.10 25.51 3.10
CA GLY A 20 7.19 26.69 3.97
C GLY A 20 6.04 26.84 4.99
N GLN A 21 5.02 25.98 4.93
CA GLN A 21 3.87 25.96 5.84
C GLN A 21 3.89 24.72 6.73
N ASP A 22 3.51 24.92 7.99
CA ASP A 22 3.34 23.86 8.99
C ASP A 22 2.21 22.91 8.55
N PHE A 23 2.27 21.65 8.97
CA PHE A 23 1.18 20.72 8.69
C PHE A 23 -0.04 21.08 9.56
N ASP A 24 -1.20 21.29 8.93
CA ASP A 24 -2.46 21.64 9.60
C ASP A 24 -3.02 20.50 10.50
N ASP A 25 -2.40 19.32 10.45
CA ASP A 25 -2.73 18.14 11.26
C ASP A 25 -1.90 18.02 12.55
N LYS A 26 -1.01 19.00 12.82
CA LYS A 26 -0.05 18.98 13.95
C LYS A 26 0.90 17.78 13.94
N ALA A 27 1.11 17.15 12.78
CA ALA A 27 2.07 16.05 12.66
C ALA A 27 3.50 16.60 12.53
N TYR A 28 4.41 16.05 13.33
CA TYR A 28 5.85 16.30 13.23
C TYR A 28 6.51 15.09 12.58
N ILE A 29 7.13 15.30 11.42
CA ILE A 29 7.81 14.23 10.67
C ILE A 29 9.32 14.33 10.90
N ILE A 30 9.89 13.28 11.50
CA ILE A 30 11.32 13.16 11.72
C ILE A 30 11.86 12.12 10.74
N TYR A 31 12.80 12.53 9.90
CA TYR A 31 13.55 11.65 9.02
C TYR A 31 14.83 11.20 9.72
N VAL A 32 14.99 9.89 9.85
CA VAL A 32 16.12 9.27 10.53
C VAL A 32 16.81 8.33 9.57
N ASN A 33 18.15 8.36 9.53
CA ASN A 33 18.92 7.43 8.74
C ASN A 33 18.96 6.05 9.41
N SER A 34 18.21 5.08 8.87
CA SER A 34 18.16 3.72 9.42
C SER A 34 19.43 2.89 9.18
N GLY A 35 20.38 3.40 8.39
CA GLY A 35 21.67 2.75 8.13
C GLY A 35 22.69 2.91 9.26
N ILE A 36 22.38 3.66 10.31
CA ILE A 36 23.27 3.87 11.47
C ILE A 36 23.30 2.60 12.31
N GLN A 37 24.51 2.10 12.58
CA GLN A 37 24.75 0.86 13.33
C GLN A 37 25.77 1.06 14.47
N GLU A 38 26.14 2.30 14.76
CA GLU A 38 27.07 2.64 15.84
C GLU A 38 26.45 2.36 17.21
N ASP A 39 27.27 2.14 18.24
CA ASP A 39 26.80 1.96 19.62
C ASP A 39 26.45 3.31 20.28
N THR A 40 25.46 3.99 19.70
CA THR A 40 24.86 5.23 20.19
C THR A 40 23.38 4.99 20.52
N GLU A 41 22.72 5.89 21.25
CA GLU A 41 21.27 5.76 21.52
C GLU A 41 20.45 5.64 20.23
N LEU A 42 20.79 6.46 19.23
CA LEU A 42 20.15 6.39 17.92
C LEU A 42 20.46 5.07 17.19
N GLY A 43 21.71 4.63 17.21
CA GLY A 43 22.09 3.34 16.61
C GLY A 43 21.42 2.14 17.27
N ARG A 44 21.25 2.16 18.59
CA ARG A 44 20.47 1.13 19.33
C ARG A 44 18.98 1.17 18.98
N LEU A 45 18.39 2.35 18.83
CA LEU A 45 17.02 2.47 18.35
C LEU A 45 16.87 1.94 16.91
N MET A 46 17.83 2.24 16.03
CA MET A 46 17.84 1.69 14.67
C MET A 46 18.01 0.17 14.68
N HIS A 47 18.86 -0.36 15.56
CA HIS A 47 18.98 -1.80 15.79
C HIS A 47 17.61 -2.41 16.16
N ASP A 48 16.90 -1.83 17.12
CA ASP A 48 15.60 -2.34 17.58
C ASP A 48 14.55 -2.37 16.47
N PHE A 49 14.53 -1.38 15.56
CA PHE A 49 13.62 -1.41 14.41
C PHE A 49 13.93 -2.51 13.40
N HIS A 50 15.17 -2.98 13.30
CA HIS A 50 15.54 -4.12 12.46
C HIS A 50 15.41 -5.46 13.19
N CYS A 51 15.30 -5.42 14.51
CA CYS A 51 15.31 -6.59 15.35
C CYS A 51 13.97 -7.36 15.27
N LYS A 52 14.07 -8.70 15.24
CA LYS A 52 12.90 -9.59 15.09
C LYS A 52 12.38 -10.09 16.43
N ASN A 53 13.28 -10.36 17.37
CA ASN A 53 13.02 -10.98 18.66
C ASN A 53 13.00 -9.91 19.75
N ALA A 54 12.05 -10.00 20.69
CA ALA A 54 11.99 -9.04 21.78
C ALA A 54 13.20 -9.12 22.72
N SER A 55 13.82 -10.30 22.87
CA SER A 55 14.98 -10.52 23.75
C SER A 55 16.23 -9.77 23.33
N ASP A 56 16.34 -9.44 22.05
CA ASP A 56 17.55 -8.86 21.48
C ASP A 56 17.44 -7.32 21.39
N MET A 57 16.30 -6.73 21.78
CA MET A 57 16.05 -5.29 21.73
C MET A 57 16.65 -4.56 22.95
N TYR A 58 17.14 -3.34 22.73
CA TYR A 58 17.63 -2.45 23.79
C TYR A 58 16.49 -1.69 24.49
N SER A 59 15.47 -1.28 23.75
CA SER A 59 14.31 -0.55 24.27
C SER A 59 13.29 -1.51 24.90
N GLU A 60 13.10 -1.40 26.22
CA GLU A 60 12.10 -2.19 26.95
C GLU A 60 10.67 -1.98 26.41
N ILE A 61 10.33 -0.74 26.04
CA ILE A 61 9.00 -0.40 25.50
C ILE A 61 8.74 -1.13 24.18
N LEU A 62 9.72 -1.14 23.27
CA LEU A 62 9.60 -1.86 22.00
C LEU A 62 9.62 -3.37 22.22
N ALA A 63 10.51 -3.86 23.09
CA ALA A 63 10.61 -5.27 23.42
C ALA A 63 9.29 -5.83 23.97
N ASP A 64 8.67 -5.14 24.92
CA ASP A 64 7.40 -5.56 25.52
C ASP A 64 6.29 -5.61 24.49
N ARG A 65 6.22 -4.60 23.61
CA ARG A 65 5.19 -4.57 22.56
C ARG A 65 5.39 -5.69 21.54
N VAL A 66 6.63 -5.97 21.15
CA VAL A 66 6.94 -7.08 20.22
C VAL A 66 6.64 -8.43 20.87
N ARG A 67 6.97 -8.60 22.15
CA ARG A 67 6.65 -9.80 22.93
C ARG A 67 5.15 -10.03 23.00
N GLU A 68 4.39 -8.99 23.36
CA GLU A 68 2.92 -9.05 23.38
C GLU A 68 2.40 -9.55 22.04
N LEU A 69 2.82 -8.95 20.93
CA LEU A 69 2.27 -9.25 19.60
C LEU A 69 2.75 -10.57 18.99
N LYS A 70 3.99 -11.01 19.26
CA LYS A 70 4.62 -12.14 18.57
C LYS A 70 4.83 -13.38 19.43
N GLU A 71 4.89 -13.23 20.75
CA GLU A 71 5.30 -14.31 21.65
C GLU A 71 4.18 -14.73 22.62
N THR A 72 3.27 -13.81 22.98
CA THR A 72 2.11 -14.19 23.80
C THR A 72 1.05 -14.91 22.96
N GLN A 73 0.36 -15.87 23.57
CA GLN A 73 -0.70 -16.63 22.89
C GLN A 73 -1.81 -15.72 22.37
N ASP A 74 -2.29 -14.79 23.20
CA ASP A 74 -3.35 -13.84 22.84
C ASP A 74 -2.94 -12.94 21.67
N GLY A 75 -1.69 -12.46 21.67
CA GLY A 75 -1.15 -11.64 20.58
C GLY A 75 -1.01 -12.41 19.28
N ILE A 76 -0.50 -13.64 19.33
CA ILE A 76 -0.40 -14.53 18.17
C ILE A 76 -1.77 -14.81 17.58
N GLU A 77 -2.76 -15.17 18.40
CA GLU A 77 -4.11 -15.46 17.95
C GLU A 77 -4.78 -14.24 17.29
N ARG A 78 -4.61 -13.07 17.89
CA ARG A 78 -5.09 -11.81 17.31
C ARG A 78 -4.42 -11.52 15.98
N MET A 79 -3.09 -11.58 15.91
CA MET A 79 -2.35 -11.29 14.67
C MET A 79 -2.68 -12.29 13.55
N CYS A 80 -2.83 -13.58 13.88
CA CYS A 80 -3.25 -14.60 12.93
C CYS A 80 -4.63 -14.29 12.33
N ARG A 81 -5.61 -13.90 13.17
CA ARG A 81 -6.94 -13.52 12.73
C ARG A 81 -6.93 -12.31 11.79
N GLU A 82 -6.19 -11.27 12.14
CA GLU A 82 -6.07 -10.07 11.30
C GLU A 82 -5.40 -10.41 9.95
N MET A 83 -4.35 -11.24 9.96
CA MET A 83 -3.68 -11.69 8.74
C MET A 83 -4.60 -12.52 7.84
N GLU A 84 -5.42 -13.40 8.42
CA GLU A 84 -6.39 -14.19 7.67
C GLU A 84 -7.49 -13.31 7.07
N ALA A 85 -7.96 -12.30 7.79
CA ALA A 85 -8.90 -11.32 7.26
C ALA A 85 -8.32 -10.56 6.05
N LEU A 86 -7.09 -10.05 6.15
CA LEU A 86 -6.40 -9.37 5.05
C LEU A 86 -6.20 -10.30 3.84
N TYR A 87 -5.84 -11.56 4.08
CA TYR A 87 -5.69 -12.55 3.01
C TYR A 87 -7.02 -12.78 2.28
N ASN A 88 -8.09 -13.03 3.03
CA ASN A 88 -9.41 -13.29 2.46
C ASN A 88 -9.98 -12.07 1.71
N GLU A 89 -9.77 -10.86 2.24
CA GLU A 89 -10.11 -9.61 1.56
C GLU A 89 -9.31 -9.47 0.25
N GLY A 90 -8.00 -9.75 0.30
CA GLY A 90 -7.14 -9.72 -0.88
C GLY A 90 -7.57 -10.73 -1.96
N VAL A 91 -7.96 -11.94 -1.57
CA VAL A 91 -8.48 -12.96 -2.50
C VAL A 91 -9.80 -12.50 -3.12
N SER A 92 -10.75 -12.03 -2.31
CA SER A 92 -12.05 -11.55 -2.79
C SER A 92 -11.89 -10.36 -3.75
N TYR A 93 -11.06 -9.39 -3.37
CA TYR A 93 -10.71 -8.25 -4.21
C TYR A 93 -10.06 -8.70 -5.53
N GLY A 94 -9.12 -9.64 -5.47
CA GLY A 94 -8.44 -10.20 -6.64
C GLY A 94 -9.41 -10.86 -7.63
N ILE A 95 -10.36 -11.66 -7.13
CA ILE A 95 -11.40 -12.30 -7.94
C ILE A 95 -12.28 -11.22 -8.60
N ALA A 96 -12.78 -10.26 -7.83
CA ALA A 96 -13.63 -9.19 -8.34
C ALA A 96 -12.93 -8.33 -9.42
N GLN A 97 -11.65 -7.98 -9.20
CA GLN A 97 -10.85 -7.27 -10.20
C GLN A 97 -10.59 -8.14 -11.45
N GLY A 98 -10.36 -9.44 -11.26
CA GLY A 98 -10.20 -10.40 -12.36
C GLY A 98 -11.44 -10.50 -13.24
N GLU A 99 -12.62 -10.65 -12.62
CA GLU A 99 -13.91 -10.67 -13.33
C GLU A 99 -14.18 -9.36 -14.05
N LEU A 100 -13.96 -8.21 -13.39
CA LEU A 100 -14.14 -6.90 -14.02
C LEU A 100 -13.20 -6.72 -15.21
N LYS A 101 -11.92 -7.09 -15.06
CA LYS A 101 -10.94 -7.02 -16.16
C LYS A 101 -11.36 -7.90 -17.34
N ASN A 102 -11.81 -9.12 -17.07
CA ASN A 102 -12.30 -10.03 -18.10
C ASN A 102 -13.53 -9.45 -18.82
N LYS A 103 -14.49 -8.90 -18.07
CA LYS A 103 -15.64 -8.19 -18.65
C LYS A 103 -15.20 -7.03 -19.55
N LYS A 104 -14.28 -6.17 -19.11
CA LYS A 104 -13.76 -5.06 -19.94
C LYS A 104 -13.12 -5.55 -21.23
N VAL A 105 -12.25 -6.56 -21.17
CA VAL A 105 -11.57 -7.11 -22.35
C VAL A 105 -12.57 -7.75 -23.32
N ASN A 106 -13.54 -8.50 -22.81
CA ASN A 106 -14.56 -9.13 -23.63
C ASN A 106 -15.48 -8.10 -24.28
N ALA A 107 -15.88 -7.04 -23.57
CA ALA A 107 -16.68 -5.95 -24.14
C ALA A 107 -15.99 -5.29 -25.33
N VAL A 108 -14.69 -5.00 -25.21
CA VAL A 108 -13.88 -4.47 -26.32
C VAL A 108 -13.80 -5.48 -27.48
N SER A 109 -13.58 -6.76 -27.16
CA SER A 109 -13.43 -7.82 -28.16
C SER A 109 -14.73 -8.05 -28.94
N PHE A 110 -15.88 -8.08 -28.26
CA PHE A 110 -17.20 -8.20 -28.88
C PHE A 110 -17.56 -6.98 -29.73
N SER A 111 -17.21 -5.78 -29.28
CA SER A 111 -17.38 -4.58 -30.09
C SER A 111 -16.53 -4.62 -31.37
N ASN A 112 -15.29 -5.09 -31.28
CA ASN A 112 -14.42 -5.29 -32.45
C ASN A 112 -14.95 -6.35 -33.43
N LEU A 113 -15.73 -7.32 -32.94
CA LEU A 113 -16.43 -8.32 -33.76
C LEU A 113 -17.76 -7.80 -34.34
N GLY A 114 -18.13 -6.54 -34.09
CA GLY A 114 -19.33 -5.91 -34.63
C GLY A 114 -20.62 -6.21 -33.86
N ILE A 115 -20.53 -6.76 -32.64
CA ILE A 115 -21.70 -6.97 -31.77
C ILE A 115 -22.15 -5.61 -31.22
N SER A 116 -23.46 -5.35 -31.23
CA SER A 116 -24.02 -4.08 -30.73
C SER A 116 -23.81 -3.91 -29.23
N VAL A 117 -23.69 -2.66 -28.78
CA VAL A 117 -23.46 -2.32 -27.36
C VAL A 117 -24.61 -2.82 -26.49
N GLU A 118 -25.84 -2.76 -27.01
CA GLU A 118 -27.06 -3.21 -26.34
C GLU A 118 -27.04 -4.73 -26.11
N GLN A 119 -26.62 -5.51 -27.13
CA GLN A 119 -26.49 -6.97 -27.01
C GLN A 119 -25.36 -7.37 -26.04
N ILE A 120 -24.24 -6.64 -26.05
CA ILE A 120 -23.13 -6.87 -25.11
C ILE A 120 -23.59 -6.60 -23.68
N ALA A 121 -24.24 -5.47 -23.44
CA ALA A 121 -24.77 -5.08 -22.13
C ALA A 121 -25.77 -6.14 -21.60
N GLN A 122 -26.68 -6.59 -22.46
CA GLN A 122 -27.63 -7.66 -22.13
C GLN A 122 -26.92 -8.98 -21.83
N GLY A 123 -26.01 -9.43 -22.69
CA GLY A 123 -25.30 -10.71 -22.53
C GLY A 123 -24.37 -10.77 -21.32
N MET A 124 -23.90 -9.61 -20.84
CA MET A 124 -23.01 -9.51 -19.69
C MET A 124 -23.70 -9.04 -18.40
N ASN A 125 -25.01 -8.77 -18.47
CA ASN A 125 -25.83 -8.23 -17.38
C ASN A 125 -25.22 -6.96 -16.74
N VAL A 126 -24.88 -5.98 -17.58
CA VAL A 126 -24.33 -4.69 -17.17
C VAL A 126 -25.06 -3.56 -17.89
N SER A 127 -24.88 -2.33 -17.44
CA SER A 127 -25.47 -1.18 -18.11
C SER A 127 -24.78 -0.88 -19.46
N VAL A 128 -25.55 -0.35 -20.40
CA VAL A 128 -25.03 0.13 -21.70
C VAL A 128 -23.93 1.18 -21.48
N ASP A 129 -24.07 2.04 -20.48
CA ASP A 129 -23.07 3.08 -20.17
C ASP A 129 -21.74 2.49 -19.71
N GLN A 130 -21.76 1.42 -18.89
CA GLN A 130 -20.54 0.70 -18.50
C GLN A 130 -19.83 0.11 -19.72
N VAL A 131 -20.57 -0.49 -20.65
CA VAL A 131 -19.99 -1.06 -21.89
C VAL A 131 -19.36 0.04 -22.74
N LYS A 132 -20.05 1.17 -22.94
CA LYS A 132 -19.52 2.32 -23.67
C LYS A 132 -18.23 2.85 -23.03
N GLN A 133 -18.22 2.98 -21.70
CA GLN A 133 -17.05 3.41 -20.96
C GLN A 133 -15.87 2.44 -21.16
N TRP A 134 -16.09 1.13 -21.05
CA TRP A 134 -15.02 0.15 -21.20
C TRP A 134 -14.44 0.10 -22.61
N ILE A 135 -15.28 0.26 -23.63
CA ILE A 135 -14.85 0.37 -25.03
C ILE A 135 -14.00 1.63 -25.21
N ALA A 136 -14.45 2.77 -24.69
CA ALA A 136 -13.70 4.04 -24.76
C ALA A 136 -12.32 3.93 -24.08
N GLU A 137 -12.27 3.38 -22.86
CA GLU A 137 -11.02 3.13 -22.12
C GLU A 137 -10.05 2.20 -22.89
N GLY A 138 -10.58 1.20 -23.60
CA GLY A 138 -9.79 0.29 -24.43
C GLY A 138 -9.17 0.96 -25.66
N LEU A 139 -9.90 1.89 -26.29
CA LEU A 139 -9.44 2.65 -27.45
C LEU A 139 -8.32 3.64 -27.10
N GLU A 140 -8.37 4.26 -25.91
CA GLU A 140 -7.32 5.17 -25.45
C GLU A 140 -5.99 4.44 -25.21
N LYS A 141 -6.04 3.23 -24.62
CA LYS A 141 -4.84 2.41 -24.40
C LYS A 141 -4.21 1.91 -25.69
N GLY A 142 -4.98 1.76 -26.77
CA GLY A 142 -4.47 1.39 -28.10
C GLY A 142 -3.75 2.53 -28.83
N ARG A 143 -4.01 3.80 -28.47
CA ARG A 143 -3.37 4.98 -29.11
C ARG A 143 -2.06 5.41 -28.45
N ALA A 144 -1.77 4.93 -27.24
CA ALA A 144 -0.57 5.27 -26.48
C ALA A 144 0.62 4.33 -26.77
N LYS A 145 0.56 3.53 -27.84
CA LYS A 145 1.55 2.53 -28.23
C LYS A 145 1.93 2.75 -29.69
#